data_AF-A0A2A7S9P9-F1
#
_entry.id   AF-A0A2A7S9P9-F1
#
_cell.length_a   1.000
_cell.length_b   1.000
_cell.length_c   1.000
_cell.angle_alpha   90.00
_cell.angle_beta   90.00
_cell.angle_gamma   90.00
#
_symmetry.space_group_name_H-M   'P 1'
#
loop_
_entity.id
_entity.type
_entity.pdbx_description
1 polymer ?
#
loop_
_entity_poly.entity_id
_entity_poly.type
_entity_poly.pdbx_seq_one_letter_code
_entity_poly.pdbx_strand_id
1 'polypeptide(L)'
;MRLRWQALCDLALRYRAVFRAAWDNRADIAPVRRTRDELAFLPAHLELTESPSHPASRWSARVIVMLVLAIVLVAWCGRLDIVVTARGQLSPDARIKVIQPAITGVIRQIHVRDGQHVEAGQVLVELDATQATADESKANASRLDAALAIARTRALLDAQGSGRDPVVASVPAVNEARMAEVRQLARSAYRRYRDKLDSARATLRQREAQLDSARALLGRLRATAPLARQQADAYRALAADQYVARYEYFEKETAALDREHELAAQRSHVRELQASIAQQRAELQSETSTFRHDQHSELERATQMLTQSSEDETKAHTRRALLQLTSPVPGTVQSLATHTLGGVATAAQALMKIVPDDSLEVEATVENKDIGFVKVGQVVAVKVEAFPYTRYGYLKGSVVDVSNLAEPTRGRHKTLDYSVRIRLDTNRIRVGQRWIRLTPGMQVSADIKTGRRSVAEYFLGPLVRQVGESLHER
;
A
#
# COMPACT_ATOMS: atom_id res chain seq x y z
N MET A 1 -40.45 41.82 -41.12
CA MET A 1 -39.20 41.51 -41.85
C MET A 1 -39.40 41.18 -43.34
N ARG A 2 -40.50 40.54 -43.78
CA ARG A 2 -40.71 40.16 -45.20
C ARG A 2 -40.85 41.33 -46.20
N LEU A 3 -41.47 42.45 -45.83
CA LEU A 3 -41.63 43.63 -46.71
C LEU A 3 -40.30 44.33 -47.07
N ARG A 4 -39.34 44.41 -46.15
CA ARG A 4 -38.02 45.02 -46.42
C ARG A 4 -37.16 44.16 -47.36
N TRP A 5 -37.31 42.84 -47.25
CA TRP A 5 -36.62 41.90 -48.13
C TRP A 5 -37.20 41.94 -49.55
N GLN A 6 -38.53 42.07 -49.69
CA GLN A 6 -39.17 42.28 -51.00
C GLN A 6 -38.75 43.60 -51.65
N ALA A 7 -38.69 44.70 -50.89
CA ALA A 7 -38.22 45.99 -51.42
C ALA A 7 -36.75 45.95 -51.88
N LEU A 8 -35.87 45.25 -51.14
CA LEU A 8 -34.48 45.03 -51.54
C LEU A 8 -34.37 44.11 -52.77
N CYS A 9 -35.18 43.07 -52.86
CA CYS A 9 -35.24 42.20 -54.04
C CYS A 9 -35.75 42.94 -55.28
N ASP A 10 -36.79 43.76 -55.17
CA ASP A 10 -37.30 44.58 -56.29
C ASP A 10 -36.29 45.63 -56.72
N LEU A 11 -35.58 46.26 -55.78
CA LEU A 11 -34.51 47.19 -56.09
C LEU A 11 -33.34 46.48 -56.80
N ALA A 12 -32.92 45.32 -56.30
CA ALA A 12 -31.89 44.50 -56.95
C ALA A 12 -32.32 44.03 -58.34
N LEU A 13 -33.59 43.64 -58.53
CA LEU A 13 -34.15 43.26 -59.83
C LEU A 13 -34.20 44.43 -60.81
N ARG A 14 -34.59 45.63 -60.35
CA ARG A 14 -34.56 46.87 -61.15
C ARG A 14 -33.14 47.22 -61.57
N TYR A 15 -32.19 47.22 -60.64
CA TYR A 15 -30.79 47.49 -60.98
C TYR A 15 -30.20 46.42 -61.89
N ARG A 16 -30.57 45.15 -61.71
CA ARG A 16 -30.16 44.08 -62.62
C ARG A 16 -30.77 44.24 -64.01
N ALA A 17 -32.03 44.67 -64.10
CA ALA A 17 -32.69 44.94 -65.38
C ALA A 17 -32.08 46.15 -66.09
N VAL A 18 -31.80 47.24 -65.36
CA VAL A 18 -31.11 48.43 -65.89
C VAL A 18 -29.70 48.08 -66.33
N PHE A 19 -28.95 47.33 -65.51
CA PHE A 19 -27.60 46.89 -65.87
C PHE A 19 -27.62 45.98 -67.09
N ARG A 20 -28.57 45.04 -67.18
CA ARG A 20 -28.69 44.14 -68.33
C ARG A 20 -29.09 44.91 -69.59
N ALA A 21 -30.04 45.84 -69.51
CA ALA A 21 -30.41 46.72 -70.62
C ALA A 21 -29.26 47.63 -71.08
N ALA A 22 -28.47 48.17 -70.14
CA ALA A 22 -27.28 48.96 -70.44
C ALA A 22 -26.15 48.10 -71.05
N TRP A 23 -26.04 46.84 -70.62
CA TRP A 23 -25.06 45.90 -71.13
C TRP A 23 -25.41 45.38 -72.53
N ASP A 24 -26.69 45.15 -72.79
CA ASP A 24 -27.21 44.73 -74.10
C ASP A 24 -27.07 45.88 -75.12
N ASN A 25 -27.35 47.12 -74.72
CA ASN A 25 -27.17 48.33 -75.55
C ASN A 25 -25.74 48.90 -75.56
N ARG A 26 -24.74 48.19 -75.01
CA ARG A 26 -23.37 48.73 -74.94
C ARG A 26 -22.76 48.96 -76.33
N ALA A 27 -23.25 48.26 -77.35
CA ALA A 27 -22.78 48.40 -78.71
C ALA A 27 -23.15 49.78 -79.31
N ASP A 28 -24.29 50.36 -78.92
CA ASP A 28 -24.75 51.68 -79.39
C ASP A 28 -24.07 52.85 -78.66
N ILE A 29 -23.52 52.59 -77.47
CA ILE A 29 -22.79 53.57 -76.65
C ILE A 29 -21.28 53.56 -76.98
N ALA A 30 -20.83 52.61 -77.79
CA ALA A 30 -19.44 52.55 -78.23
C ALA A 30 -19.16 53.70 -79.21
N PRO A 31 -18.06 54.46 -79.05
CA PRO A 31 -17.71 55.49 -80.01
C PRO A 31 -17.53 54.87 -81.39
N VAL A 32 -17.98 55.58 -82.43
CA VAL A 32 -17.79 55.17 -83.83
C VAL A 32 -16.31 54.92 -84.05
N ARG A 33 -15.94 53.71 -84.48
CA ARG A 33 -14.54 53.35 -84.74
C ARG A 33 -14.08 54.09 -85.99
N ARG A 34 -13.46 55.26 -85.80
CA ARG A 34 -12.80 56.03 -86.85
C ARG A 34 -11.40 55.49 -87.09
N THR A 35 -11.00 55.45 -88.35
CA THR A 35 -9.65 55.06 -88.76
C THR A 35 -8.65 56.17 -88.40
N ARG A 36 -7.35 55.83 -88.33
CA ARG A 36 -6.30 56.75 -87.89
C ARG A 36 -6.25 58.03 -88.75
N ASP A 37 -6.61 57.91 -90.03
CA ASP A 37 -6.65 59.02 -90.98
C ASP A 37 -7.89 59.90 -90.77
N GLU A 38 -9.04 59.32 -90.38
CA GLU A 38 -10.26 60.08 -90.04
C GLU A 38 -10.13 60.85 -88.72
N LEU A 39 -9.32 60.35 -87.78
CA LEU A 39 -9.02 61.04 -86.53
C LEU A 39 -8.11 62.27 -86.73
N ALA A 40 -7.24 62.26 -87.74
CA ALA A 40 -6.30 63.35 -88.04
C ALA A 40 -6.96 64.60 -88.66
N PHE A 41 -8.19 64.47 -89.19
CA PHE A 41 -8.96 65.57 -89.77
C PHE A 41 -10.02 66.15 -88.80
N LEU A 42 -10.11 65.62 -87.58
CA LEU A 42 -10.99 66.18 -86.55
C LEU A 42 -10.32 67.37 -85.85
N PRO A 43 -11.12 68.34 -85.35
CA PRO A 43 -10.62 69.38 -84.47
C PRO A 43 -9.82 68.78 -83.30
N ALA A 44 -8.68 69.37 -82.94
CA ALA A 44 -7.71 68.82 -81.98
C ALA A 44 -8.29 68.35 -80.62
N HIS A 45 -9.43 68.92 -80.18
CA HIS A 45 -10.09 68.49 -78.96
C HIS A 45 -10.77 67.12 -79.09
N LEU A 46 -11.35 66.80 -80.26
CA LEU A 46 -12.02 65.51 -80.53
C LEU A 46 -11.01 64.38 -80.77
N GLU A 47 -9.87 64.67 -81.41
CA GLU A 47 -8.79 63.69 -81.62
C GLU A 47 -8.25 63.14 -80.27
N LEU A 48 -8.05 64.02 -79.29
CA LEU A 48 -7.60 63.63 -77.95
C LEU A 48 -8.63 62.80 -77.19
N THR A 49 -9.94 63.05 -77.38
CA THR A 49 -10.99 62.32 -76.67
C THR A 49 -11.30 60.96 -77.32
N GLU A 50 -11.20 60.86 -78.64
CA GLU A 50 -11.52 59.65 -79.41
C GLU A 50 -10.31 58.74 -79.68
N SER A 51 -9.10 59.19 -79.35
CA SER A 51 -7.90 58.35 -79.46
C SER A 51 -8.01 57.09 -78.56
N PRO A 52 -7.84 55.87 -79.12
CA PRO A 52 -7.95 54.65 -78.32
C PRO A 52 -6.83 54.58 -77.29
N SER A 53 -7.19 54.36 -76.01
CA SER A 53 -6.21 54.25 -74.93
C SER A 53 -5.20 53.11 -75.17
N HIS A 54 -3.92 53.40 -74.93
CA HIS A 54 -2.81 52.47 -75.21
C HIS A 54 -3.00 51.13 -74.46
N PRO A 55 -2.79 49.96 -75.11
CA PRO A 55 -3.10 48.65 -74.54
C PRO A 55 -2.36 48.30 -73.23
N ALA A 56 -1.25 48.98 -72.94
CA ALA A 56 -0.47 48.82 -71.71
C ALA A 56 -1.24 49.22 -70.43
N SER A 57 -2.10 50.25 -70.47
CA SER A 57 -2.86 50.69 -69.29
C SER A 57 -3.91 49.66 -68.86
N ARG A 58 -4.42 48.88 -69.81
CA ARG A 58 -5.40 47.81 -69.55
C ARG A 58 -4.74 46.58 -68.92
N TRP A 59 -3.49 46.30 -69.27
CA TRP A 59 -2.73 45.20 -68.67
C TRP A 59 -2.24 45.53 -67.26
N SER A 60 -1.75 46.76 -67.02
CA SER A 60 -1.38 47.18 -65.67
C SER A 60 -2.58 47.15 -64.71
N ALA A 61 -3.76 47.60 -65.16
CA ALA A 61 -4.99 47.49 -64.39
C ALA A 61 -5.35 46.03 -64.04
N ARG A 62 -5.20 45.09 -64.97
CA ARG A 62 -5.47 43.65 -64.70
C ARG A 62 -4.47 43.04 -63.72
N VAL A 63 -3.20 43.39 -63.81
CA VAL A 63 -2.17 42.90 -62.87
C VAL A 63 -2.43 43.42 -61.46
N ILE A 64 -2.77 44.69 -61.32
CA ILE A 64 -3.14 45.29 -60.03
C ILE A 64 -4.38 44.60 -59.46
N VAL A 65 -5.43 44.38 -60.28
CA VAL A 65 -6.63 43.67 -59.84
C VAL A 65 -6.32 42.24 -59.41
N MET A 66 -5.45 41.53 -60.13
CA MET A 66 -5.04 40.16 -59.78
C MET A 66 -4.22 40.11 -58.49
N LEU A 67 -3.31 41.07 -58.27
CA LEU A 67 -2.55 41.21 -57.02
C LEU A 67 -3.47 41.47 -55.83
N VAL A 68 -4.43 42.38 -55.97
CA VAL A 68 -5.43 42.67 -54.92
C VAL A 68 -6.27 41.43 -54.64
N LEU A 69 -6.71 40.71 -55.68
CA LEU A 69 -7.46 39.47 -55.51
C LEU A 69 -6.63 38.40 -54.78
N ALA A 70 -5.33 38.30 -55.07
CA ALA A 70 -4.42 37.38 -54.39
C ALA A 70 -4.21 37.75 -52.92
N ILE A 71 -4.06 39.05 -52.60
CA ILE A 71 -3.96 39.51 -51.20
C ILE A 71 -5.24 39.21 -50.43
N VAL A 72 -6.41 39.46 -51.03
CA VAL A 72 -7.71 39.13 -50.41
C VAL A 72 -7.85 37.62 -50.20
N LEU A 73 -7.41 36.80 -51.17
CA LEU A 73 -7.44 35.35 -51.07
C LEU A 73 -6.50 34.82 -49.98
N VAL A 74 -5.29 35.37 -49.86
CA VAL A 74 -4.33 35.05 -48.80
C VAL A 74 -4.85 35.51 -47.43
N ALA A 75 -5.44 36.71 -47.35
CA ALA A 75 -6.03 37.22 -46.11
C ALA A 75 -7.23 36.38 -45.64
N TRP A 76 -8.00 35.83 -46.59
CA TRP A 76 -9.13 34.95 -46.29
C TRP A 76 -8.68 33.52 -45.91
N CYS A 77 -7.67 32.98 -46.60
CA CYS A 77 -7.18 31.62 -46.35
C CYS A 77 -6.22 31.54 -45.14
N GLY A 78 -5.49 32.61 -44.85
CA GLY A 78 -4.52 32.67 -43.77
C GLY A 78 -5.21 32.65 -42.40
N ARG A 79 -4.83 31.68 -41.56
CA ARG A 79 -5.28 31.57 -40.16
C ARG A 79 -4.10 31.85 -39.22
N LEU A 80 -4.30 32.77 -38.29
CA LEU A 80 -3.36 33.11 -37.22
C LEU A 80 -3.85 32.50 -35.90
N ASP A 81 -2.96 31.83 -35.18
CA ASP A 81 -3.25 31.32 -33.84
C ASP A 81 -3.33 32.51 -32.86
N ILE A 82 -4.35 32.51 -32.00
CA ILE A 82 -4.47 33.42 -30.86
C ILE A 82 -3.84 32.71 -29.65
N VAL A 83 -2.90 33.38 -29.00
CA VAL A 83 -2.20 32.85 -27.84
C VAL A 83 -2.40 33.75 -26.63
N VAL A 84 -2.57 33.10 -25.48
CA VAL A 84 -2.50 33.74 -24.16
C VAL A 84 -1.17 33.35 -23.55
N THR A 85 -0.37 34.33 -23.14
CA THR A 85 0.92 34.08 -22.51
C THR A 85 0.75 34.01 -21.00
N ALA A 86 1.03 32.85 -20.43
CA ALA A 86 1.06 32.59 -19.01
C ALA A 86 2.52 32.53 -18.53
N ARG A 87 2.85 33.15 -17.39
CA ARG A 87 4.20 33.08 -16.81
C ARG A 87 4.19 32.09 -15.66
N GLY A 88 5.21 31.24 -15.58
CA GLY A 88 5.21 30.16 -14.59
C GLY A 88 6.58 29.58 -14.32
N GLN A 89 6.58 28.47 -13.60
CA GLN A 89 7.78 27.69 -13.32
C GLN A 89 7.51 26.20 -13.46
N LEU A 90 8.56 25.42 -13.71
CA LEU A 90 8.48 23.96 -13.71
C LEU A 90 8.29 23.44 -12.28
N SER A 91 7.25 22.66 -12.07
CA SER A 91 6.94 21.97 -10.82
C SER A 91 6.87 20.45 -11.09
N PRO A 92 7.28 19.59 -10.15
CA PRO A 92 7.10 18.15 -10.32
C PRO A 92 5.61 17.79 -10.34
N ASP A 93 5.19 16.92 -11.27
CA ASP A 93 3.81 16.39 -11.35
C ASP A 93 3.43 15.69 -10.04
N ALA A 94 4.30 14.78 -9.60
CA ALA A 94 4.19 14.14 -8.31
C ALA A 94 4.60 15.11 -7.19
N ARG A 95 3.65 15.39 -6.27
CA ARG A 95 3.93 16.19 -5.06
C ARG A 95 5.19 15.70 -4.37
N ILE A 96 6.07 16.65 -4.04
CA ILE A 96 7.30 16.45 -3.28
C ILE A 96 7.02 15.56 -2.06
N LYS A 97 7.78 14.47 -1.90
CA LYS A 97 7.61 13.54 -0.78
C LYS A 97 8.46 14.01 0.39
N VAL A 98 7.84 14.31 1.51
CA VAL A 98 8.56 14.66 2.74
C VAL A 98 8.92 13.37 3.47
N ILE A 99 10.21 13.18 3.75
CA ILE A 99 10.72 12.05 4.50
C ILE A 99 10.86 12.46 5.96
N GLN A 100 10.17 11.73 6.83
CA GLN A 100 10.10 11.96 8.26
C GLN A 100 10.17 10.61 8.99
N PRO A 101 10.83 10.53 10.15
CA PRO A 101 10.90 9.30 10.90
C PRO A 101 9.54 9.04 11.56
N ALA A 102 9.13 7.76 11.58
CA ALA A 102 7.90 7.34 12.25
C ALA A 102 8.07 7.29 13.78
N ILE A 103 9.31 7.11 14.25
CA ILE A 103 9.67 7.00 15.66
C ILE A 103 10.90 7.84 15.97
N THR A 104 11.00 8.30 17.21
CA THR A 104 12.16 9.07 17.67
C THR A 104 13.38 8.16 17.80
N GLY A 105 14.54 8.62 17.30
CA GLY A 105 15.80 7.88 17.36
C GLY A 105 17.03 8.75 17.14
N VAL A 106 18.19 8.22 17.47
CA VAL A 106 19.48 8.90 17.25
C VAL A 106 19.97 8.57 15.85
N ILE A 107 20.38 9.57 15.07
CA ILE A 107 20.94 9.37 13.73
C ILE A 107 22.30 8.70 13.84
N ARG A 108 22.40 7.46 13.36
CA ARG A 108 23.64 6.69 13.34
C ARG A 108 24.43 6.95 12.06
N GLN A 109 23.74 6.95 10.92
CA GLN A 109 24.36 7.14 9.61
C GLN A 109 23.41 7.85 8.64
N ILE A 110 23.98 8.73 7.80
CA ILE A 110 23.28 9.41 6.70
C ILE A 110 23.97 8.98 5.41
N HIS A 111 23.22 8.33 4.52
CA HIS A 111 23.75 7.74 3.28
C HIS A 111 23.63 8.64 2.06
N VAL A 112 22.95 9.79 2.20
CA VAL A 112 22.63 10.69 1.10
C VAL A 112 23.10 12.12 1.35
N ARG A 113 23.30 12.86 0.25
CA ARG A 113 23.64 14.28 0.25
C ARG A 113 22.57 15.10 -0.46
N ASP A 114 22.51 16.39 -0.15
CA ASP A 114 21.61 17.32 -0.84
C ASP A 114 21.96 17.37 -2.34
N GLY A 115 20.96 17.27 -3.22
CA GLY A 115 21.12 17.18 -4.67
C GLY A 115 21.49 15.80 -5.21
N GLN A 116 21.64 14.77 -4.37
CA GLN A 116 21.91 13.40 -4.82
C GLN A 116 20.63 12.75 -5.38
N HIS A 117 20.78 12.00 -6.48
CA HIS A 117 19.71 11.17 -7.02
C HIS A 117 19.64 9.82 -6.27
N VAL A 118 18.43 9.38 -5.95
CA VAL A 118 18.14 8.16 -5.18
C VAL A 118 17.09 7.31 -5.89
N GLU A 119 17.19 6.00 -5.69
CA GLU A 119 16.22 5.02 -6.20
C GLU A 119 15.11 4.73 -5.17
N ALA A 120 13.99 4.17 -5.62
CA ALA A 120 12.95 3.69 -4.70
C ALA A 120 13.48 2.53 -3.85
N GLY A 121 13.22 2.56 -2.55
CA GLY A 121 13.70 1.60 -1.56
C GLY A 121 15.12 1.86 -1.05
N GLN A 122 15.87 2.80 -1.64
CA GLN A 122 17.21 3.12 -1.16
C GLN A 122 17.18 3.69 0.25
N VAL A 123 18.04 3.16 1.13
CA VAL A 123 18.21 3.65 2.51
C VAL A 123 18.86 5.04 2.48
N LEU A 124 18.22 5.99 3.15
CA LEU A 124 18.62 7.39 3.20
C LEU A 124 19.28 7.73 4.54
N VAL A 125 18.64 7.33 5.63
CA VAL A 125 19.08 7.57 7.00
C VAL A 125 18.84 6.32 7.82
N GLU A 126 19.85 5.95 8.61
CA GLU A 126 19.75 4.91 9.63
C GLU A 126 19.78 5.53 11.01
N LEU A 127 18.74 5.25 11.78
CA LEU A 127 18.67 5.53 13.20
C LEU A 127 19.29 4.38 13.99
N ASP A 128 19.69 4.63 15.24
CA ASP A 128 20.30 3.62 16.09
C ASP A 128 19.30 2.48 16.42
N ALA A 129 19.54 1.32 15.82
CA ALA A 129 18.74 0.11 15.96
C ALA A 129 19.23 -0.85 17.05
N THR A 130 20.20 -0.46 17.88
CA THR A 130 20.81 -1.35 18.88
C THR A 130 19.76 -1.96 19.83
N GLN A 131 18.86 -1.14 20.37
CA GLN A 131 17.78 -1.63 21.25
C GLN A 131 16.79 -2.52 20.51
N ALA A 132 16.31 -2.09 19.34
CA ALA A 132 15.35 -2.87 18.55
C ALA A 132 15.91 -4.23 18.11
N THR A 133 17.21 -4.29 17.79
CA THR A 133 17.90 -5.54 17.40
C THR A 133 18.10 -6.47 18.61
N ALA A 134 18.39 -5.92 19.79
CA ALA A 134 18.47 -6.70 21.02
C ALA A 134 17.08 -7.28 21.40
N ASP A 135 16.02 -6.47 21.27
CA ASP A 135 14.64 -6.90 21.52
C ASP A 135 14.21 -8.00 20.54
N GLU A 136 14.51 -7.85 19.24
CA GLU A 136 14.25 -8.87 18.21
C GLU A 136 15.00 -10.19 18.51
N SER A 137 16.29 -10.09 18.85
CA SER A 137 17.11 -11.26 19.20
C SER A 137 16.57 -11.99 20.43
N LYS A 138 16.13 -11.23 21.44
CA LYS A 138 15.52 -11.76 22.66
C LYS A 138 14.19 -12.45 22.35
N ALA A 139 13.31 -11.82 21.58
CA ALA A 139 12.02 -12.37 21.19
C ALA A 139 12.18 -13.66 20.37
N ASN A 140 13.09 -13.68 19.39
CA ASN A 140 13.39 -14.88 18.62
C ASN A 140 13.96 -16.01 19.50
N ALA A 141 14.86 -15.71 20.44
CA ALA A 141 15.36 -16.71 21.39
C ALA A 141 14.21 -17.29 22.24
N SER A 142 13.33 -16.45 22.79
CA SER A 142 12.15 -16.90 23.53
C SER A 142 11.19 -17.73 22.68
N ARG A 143 11.00 -17.38 21.40
CA ARG A 143 10.18 -18.14 20.45
C ARG A 143 10.74 -19.54 20.21
N LEU A 144 12.05 -19.65 19.97
CA LEU A 144 12.72 -20.93 19.79
C LEU A 144 12.62 -21.80 21.06
N ASP A 145 12.79 -21.19 22.24
CA ASP A 145 12.70 -21.91 23.52
C ASP A 145 11.28 -22.45 23.78
N ALA A 146 10.26 -21.65 23.47
CA ALA A 146 8.86 -22.05 23.54
C ALA A 146 8.56 -23.18 22.53
N ALA A 147 9.07 -23.09 21.30
CA ALA A 147 8.91 -24.14 20.29
C ALA A 147 9.57 -25.46 20.71
N LEU A 148 10.76 -25.40 21.32
CA LEU A 148 11.44 -26.58 21.89
C LEU A 148 10.66 -27.19 23.05
N ALA A 149 10.10 -26.36 23.93
CA ALA A 149 9.25 -26.83 25.02
C ALA A 149 8.00 -27.55 24.48
N ILE A 150 7.33 -27.01 23.46
CA ILE A 150 6.20 -27.67 22.79
C ILE A 150 6.61 -29.02 22.20
N ALA A 151 7.71 -29.07 21.45
CA ALA A 151 8.19 -30.29 20.82
C ALA A 151 8.50 -31.37 21.86
N ARG A 152 9.15 -30.99 22.97
CA ARG A 152 9.46 -31.88 24.10
C ARG A 152 8.18 -32.41 24.76
N THR A 153 7.24 -31.53 25.09
CA THR A 153 6.03 -31.88 25.82
C THR A 153 5.09 -32.76 24.99
N ARG A 154 4.98 -32.49 23.67
CA ARG A 154 4.27 -33.39 22.74
C ARG A 154 4.91 -34.78 22.70
N ALA A 155 6.24 -34.86 22.61
CA ALA A 155 6.93 -36.14 22.65
C ALA A 155 6.70 -36.91 23.97
N LEU A 156 6.57 -36.21 25.11
CA LEU A 156 6.25 -36.83 26.40
C LEU A 156 4.82 -37.34 26.48
N LEU A 157 3.85 -36.60 25.94
CA LEU A 157 2.45 -37.02 25.84
C LEU A 157 2.30 -38.24 24.91
N ASP A 158 2.98 -38.23 23.76
CA ASP A 158 2.99 -39.35 22.81
C ASP A 158 3.67 -40.59 23.41
N ALA A 159 4.77 -40.41 24.15
CA ALA A 159 5.45 -41.47 24.88
C ALA A 159 4.56 -42.06 25.97
N GLN A 160 3.76 -41.25 26.65
CA GLN A 160 2.81 -41.72 27.65
C GLN A 160 1.69 -42.56 27.00
N GLY A 161 1.15 -42.13 25.86
CA GLY A 161 0.09 -42.84 25.15
C GLY A 161 0.55 -44.13 24.47
N SER A 162 1.75 -44.12 23.87
CA SER A 162 2.30 -45.25 23.13
C SER A 162 3.14 -46.23 23.97
N GLY A 163 3.59 -45.81 25.15
CA GLY A 163 4.51 -46.59 26.00
C GLY A 163 5.94 -46.71 25.46
N ARG A 164 6.30 -45.93 24.43
CA ARG A 164 7.63 -45.89 23.82
C ARG A 164 8.42 -44.69 24.32
N ASP A 165 9.74 -44.72 24.15
CA ASP A 165 10.59 -43.57 24.50
C ASP A 165 10.24 -42.32 23.68
N PRO A 166 10.34 -41.12 24.27
CA PRO A 166 9.96 -39.87 23.61
C PRO A 166 10.87 -39.55 22.43
N VAL A 167 10.25 -39.27 21.29
CA VAL A 167 10.92 -38.80 20.07
C VAL A 167 10.58 -37.33 19.87
N VAL A 168 11.53 -36.45 20.15
CA VAL A 168 11.35 -35.00 19.98
C VAL A 168 11.50 -34.63 18.51
N ALA A 169 10.49 -33.99 17.93
CA ALA A 169 10.53 -33.48 16.56
C ALA A 169 11.58 -32.37 16.41
N SER A 170 12.23 -32.29 15.24
CA SER A 170 13.21 -31.25 14.94
C SER A 170 12.55 -29.87 14.81
N VAL A 171 13.10 -28.86 15.47
CA VAL A 171 12.67 -27.47 15.32
C VAL A 171 13.62 -26.76 14.34
N PRO A 172 13.10 -26.15 13.25
CA PRO A 172 13.93 -25.39 12.31
C PRO A 172 14.70 -24.26 13.01
N ALA A 173 15.88 -23.92 12.48
CA ALA A 173 16.76 -22.84 12.99
C ALA A 173 17.39 -23.08 14.37
N VAL A 174 17.24 -24.27 14.96
CA VAL A 174 17.92 -24.66 16.21
C VAL A 174 19.13 -25.54 15.91
N ASN A 175 20.25 -25.26 16.58
CA ASN A 175 21.49 -26.04 16.45
C ASN A 175 21.34 -27.46 17.02
N GLU A 176 22.05 -28.43 16.42
CA GLU A 176 21.97 -29.85 16.80
C GLU A 176 22.36 -30.10 18.27
N ALA A 177 23.34 -29.36 18.81
CA ALA A 177 23.74 -29.46 20.21
C ALA A 177 22.57 -29.16 21.18
N ARG A 178 21.79 -28.12 20.88
CA ARG A 178 20.63 -27.74 21.69
C ARG A 178 19.48 -28.73 21.53
N MET A 179 19.28 -29.26 20.32
CA MET A 179 18.33 -30.34 20.08
C MET A 179 18.69 -31.61 20.85
N ALA A 180 19.98 -31.96 20.94
CA ALA A 180 20.46 -33.11 21.71
C ALA A 180 20.18 -32.95 23.22
N GLU A 181 20.39 -31.75 23.76
CA GLU A 181 20.06 -31.42 25.16
C GLU A 181 18.56 -31.59 25.45
N VAL A 182 17.69 -31.06 24.58
CA VAL A 182 16.23 -31.19 24.73
C VAL A 182 15.79 -32.65 24.63
N ARG A 183 16.39 -33.44 23.73
CA ARG A 183 16.14 -34.90 23.62
C ARG A 183 16.56 -35.64 24.89
N GLN A 184 17.71 -35.29 25.47
CA GLN A 184 18.17 -35.86 26.74
C GLN A 184 17.23 -35.51 27.90
N LEU A 185 16.77 -34.26 27.96
CA LEU A 185 15.82 -33.80 28.97
C LEU A 185 14.46 -34.50 28.86
N ALA A 186 13.96 -34.72 27.63
CA ALA A 186 12.74 -35.50 27.40
C ALA A 186 12.89 -36.95 27.91
N ARG A 187 14.00 -37.62 27.53
CA ARG A 187 14.27 -39.00 27.95
C ARG A 187 14.41 -39.12 29.47
N SER A 188 15.10 -38.19 30.12
CA SER A 188 15.28 -38.22 31.58
C SER A 188 13.97 -37.97 32.32
N ALA A 189 13.13 -37.05 31.85
CA ALA A 189 11.80 -36.81 32.40
C ALA A 189 10.89 -38.05 32.27
N TYR A 190 10.89 -38.69 31.09
CA TYR A 190 10.09 -39.89 30.86
C TYR A 190 10.56 -41.10 31.68
N ARG A 191 11.88 -41.30 31.80
CA ARG A 191 12.44 -42.35 32.67
C ARG A 191 12.01 -42.18 34.12
N ARG A 192 12.09 -40.96 34.65
CA ARG A 192 11.63 -40.66 36.02
C ARG A 192 10.16 -41.01 36.23
N TYR A 193 9.30 -40.71 35.26
CA TYR A 193 7.89 -41.10 35.30
C TYR A 193 7.71 -42.63 35.28
N ARG A 194 8.44 -43.33 34.42
CA ARG A 194 8.42 -44.80 34.36
C ARG A 194 8.89 -45.45 35.66
N ASP A 195 10.00 -44.96 36.22
CA ASP A 195 10.55 -45.50 37.47
C ASP A 195 9.54 -45.36 38.64
N LYS A 196 8.83 -44.23 38.71
CA LYS A 196 7.74 -44.03 39.66
C LYS A 196 6.60 -45.03 39.46
N LEU A 197 6.14 -45.22 38.22
CA LEU A 197 5.08 -46.18 37.92
C LEU A 197 5.50 -47.61 38.23
N ASP A 198 6.74 -47.99 37.90
CA ASP A 198 7.24 -49.34 38.12
C ASP A 198 7.43 -49.63 39.60
N SER A 199 7.86 -48.65 40.40
CA SER A 199 7.86 -48.73 41.87
C SER A 199 6.45 -48.92 42.43
N ALA A 200 5.49 -48.08 42.02
CA ALA A 200 4.10 -48.18 42.49
C ALA A 200 3.43 -49.50 42.06
N ARG A 201 3.78 -50.04 40.88
CA ARG A 201 3.36 -51.37 40.42
C ARG A 201 3.99 -52.50 41.23
N ALA A 202 5.25 -52.37 41.61
CA ALA A 202 5.91 -53.35 42.48
C ALA A 202 5.22 -53.43 43.85
N THR A 203 4.87 -52.28 44.45
CA THR A 203 4.07 -52.22 45.68
C THR A 203 2.70 -52.86 45.52
N LEU A 204 2.02 -52.63 44.39
CA LEU A 204 0.75 -53.30 44.10
C LEU A 204 0.89 -54.82 44.07
N ARG A 205 1.89 -55.36 43.33
CA ARG A 205 2.15 -56.80 43.28
C ARG A 205 2.47 -57.39 44.65
N GLN A 206 3.22 -56.66 45.48
CA GLN A 206 3.50 -57.07 46.86
C GLN A 206 2.22 -57.20 47.69
N ARG A 207 1.31 -56.22 47.62
CA ARG A 207 0.02 -56.26 48.33
C ARG A 207 -0.89 -57.37 47.81
N GLU A 208 -0.89 -57.61 46.50
CA GLU A 208 -1.64 -58.72 45.88
C GLU A 208 -1.14 -60.08 46.41
N ALA A 209 0.18 -60.28 46.48
CA ALA A 209 0.76 -61.50 47.06
C ALA A 209 0.45 -61.68 48.57
N GLN A 210 0.43 -60.58 49.33
CA GLN A 210 0.02 -60.58 50.74
C GLN A 210 -1.46 -60.99 50.89
N LEU A 211 -2.33 -60.45 50.03
CA LEU A 211 -3.76 -60.80 50.02
C LEU A 211 -3.97 -62.27 49.69
N ASP A 212 -3.23 -62.83 48.73
CA ASP A 212 -3.34 -64.23 48.37
C ASP A 212 -2.90 -65.16 49.51
N SER A 213 -1.82 -64.80 50.21
CA SER A 213 -1.39 -65.49 51.43
C SER A 213 -2.45 -65.42 52.54
N ALA A 214 -3.03 -64.23 52.76
CA ALA A 214 -4.08 -64.02 53.75
C ALA A 214 -5.37 -64.80 53.41
N ARG A 215 -5.70 -64.93 52.12
CA ARG A 215 -6.84 -65.72 51.64
C ARG A 215 -6.63 -67.22 51.84
N ALA A 216 -5.42 -67.73 51.63
CA ALA A 216 -5.10 -69.12 51.90
C ALA A 216 -5.29 -69.47 53.39
N LEU A 217 -4.78 -68.61 54.29
CA LEU A 217 -5.00 -68.77 55.74
C LEU A 217 -6.48 -68.68 56.12
N LEU A 218 -7.22 -67.73 55.53
CA LEU A 218 -8.65 -67.62 55.72
C LEU A 218 -9.40 -68.88 55.28
N GLY A 219 -9.00 -69.49 54.15
CA GLY A 219 -9.54 -70.76 53.67
C GLY A 219 -9.34 -71.88 54.68
N ARG A 220 -8.13 -71.99 55.25
CA ARG A 220 -7.81 -72.95 56.32
C ARG A 220 -8.71 -72.74 57.55
N LEU A 221 -8.80 -71.52 58.06
CA LEU A 221 -9.61 -71.19 59.25
C LEU A 221 -11.11 -71.39 59.01
N ARG A 222 -11.60 -71.11 57.81
CA ARG A 222 -13.00 -71.38 57.43
C ARG A 222 -13.34 -72.86 57.48
N ALA A 223 -12.39 -73.73 57.18
CA ALA A 223 -12.57 -75.18 57.25
C ALA A 223 -12.42 -75.72 58.68
N THR A 224 -11.51 -75.17 59.50
CA THR A 224 -11.19 -75.72 60.82
C THR A 224 -12.03 -75.18 61.97
N ALA A 225 -12.46 -73.91 61.92
CA ALA A 225 -13.31 -73.31 62.96
C ALA A 225 -14.64 -74.06 63.21
N PRO A 226 -15.45 -74.41 62.17
CA PRO A 226 -16.70 -75.14 62.40
C PRO A 226 -16.45 -76.55 62.97
N LEU A 227 -15.35 -77.20 62.61
CA LEU A 227 -14.98 -78.51 63.18
C LEU A 227 -14.65 -78.39 64.67
N ALA A 228 -13.90 -77.36 65.06
CA ALA A 228 -13.61 -77.10 66.47
C ALA A 228 -14.89 -76.80 67.26
N ARG A 229 -15.82 -76.04 66.67
CA ARG A 229 -17.13 -75.76 67.29
C ARG A 229 -17.97 -77.02 67.46
N GLN A 230 -18.09 -77.85 66.42
CA GLN A 230 -18.78 -79.14 66.49
C GLN A 230 -18.19 -80.05 67.58
N GLN A 231 -16.86 -80.08 67.72
CA GLN A 231 -16.20 -80.84 68.77
C GLN A 231 -16.55 -80.30 70.16
N ALA A 232 -16.53 -78.99 70.37
CA ALA A 232 -16.94 -78.37 71.63
C ALA A 232 -18.41 -78.68 71.99
N ASP A 233 -19.31 -78.59 71.01
CA ASP A 233 -20.73 -78.90 71.19
C ASP A 233 -20.97 -80.39 71.52
N ALA A 234 -20.21 -81.31 70.90
CA ALA A 234 -20.25 -82.74 71.24
C ALA A 234 -19.76 -83.02 72.67
N TYR A 235 -18.65 -82.39 73.10
CA TYR A 235 -18.16 -82.47 74.47
C TYR A 235 -19.14 -81.83 75.48
N ARG A 236 -19.88 -80.79 75.08
CA ARG A 236 -20.94 -80.21 75.91
C ARG A 236 -22.05 -81.23 76.19
N ALA A 237 -22.48 -81.97 75.16
CA ALA A 237 -23.50 -83.02 75.31
C ALA A 237 -23.00 -84.15 76.22
N LEU A 238 -21.78 -84.65 76.00
CA LEU A 238 -21.17 -85.70 76.85
C LEU A 238 -20.98 -85.24 78.30
N ALA A 239 -20.66 -83.96 78.53
CA ALA A 239 -20.52 -83.41 79.88
C ALA A 239 -21.87 -83.28 80.60
N ALA A 240 -22.96 -83.03 79.86
CA ALA A 240 -24.31 -82.99 80.42
C ALA A 240 -24.74 -84.37 80.95
N ASP A 241 -24.35 -85.43 80.24
CA ASP A 241 -24.58 -86.83 80.63
C ASP A 241 -23.52 -87.38 81.61
N GLN A 242 -22.61 -86.53 82.12
CA GLN A 242 -21.52 -86.86 83.05
C GLN A 242 -20.47 -87.88 82.54
N TYR A 243 -20.36 -88.08 81.21
CA TYR A 243 -19.36 -88.98 80.62
C TYR A 243 -17.95 -88.37 80.52
N VAL A 244 -17.82 -87.04 80.54
CA VAL A 244 -16.54 -86.32 80.50
C VAL A 244 -16.47 -85.25 81.58
N ALA A 245 -15.27 -84.90 82.02
CA ALA A 245 -15.07 -83.84 83.00
C ALA A 245 -15.45 -82.48 82.40
N ARG A 246 -16.14 -81.64 83.19
CA ARG A 246 -16.57 -80.30 82.77
C ARG A 246 -15.40 -79.38 82.35
N TYR A 247 -14.21 -79.63 82.87
CA TYR A 247 -12.97 -78.98 82.45
C TYR A 247 -12.61 -79.28 80.98
N GLU A 248 -12.73 -80.55 80.55
CA GLU A 248 -12.42 -80.94 79.16
C GLU A 248 -13.35 -80.26 78.16
N TYR A 249 -14.63 -80.11 78.49
CA TYR A 249 -15.58 -79.30 77.72
C TYR A 249 -15.10 -77.84 77.60
N PHE A 250 -14.76 -77.19 78.71
CA PHE A 250 -14.33 -75.79 78.68
C PHE A 250 -13.05 -75.58 77.88
N GLU A 251 -12.12 -76.54 77.91
CA GLU A 251 -10.92 -76.52 77.07
C GLU A 251 -11.29 -76.52 75.57
N LYS A 252 -12.22 -77.40 75.15
CA LYS A 252 -12.68 -77.45 73.75
C LYS A 252 -13.49 -76.22 73.35
N GLU A 253 -14.35 -75.71 74.24
CA GLU A 253 -15.11 -74.48 74.01
C GLU A 253 -14.19 -73.28 73.81
N THR A 254 -13.16 -73.14 74.65
CA THR A 254 -12.17 -72.06 74.53
C THR A 254 -11.41 -72.17 73.21
N ALA A 255 -10.94 -73.37 72.86
CA ALA A 255 -10.25 -73.61 71.59
C ALA A 255 -11.14 -73.36 70.35
N ALA A 256 -12.46 -73.59 70.46
CA ALA A 256 -13.42 -73.26 69.40
C ALA A 256 -13.59 -71.74 69.26
N LEU A 257 -13.80 -71.04 70.38
CA LEU A 257 -13.94 -69.58 70.42
C LEU A 257 -12.67 -68.89 69.89
N ASP A 258 -11.49 -69.36 70.27
CA ASP A 258 -10.20 -68.82 69.78
C ASP A 258 -10.10 -68.92 68.26
N ARG A 259 -10.48 -70.07 67.66
CA ARG A 259 -10.49 -70.23 66.20
C ARG A 259 -11.55 -69.39 65.51
N GLU A 260 -12.71 -69.20 66.13
CA GLU A 260 -13.75 -68.31 65.61
C GLU A 260 -13.32 -66.84 65.62
N HIS A 261 -12.66 -66.41 66.70
CA HIS A 261 -12.06 -65.08 66.80
C HIS A 261 -10.91 -64.89 65.80
N GLU A 262 -10.02 -65.88 65.63
CA GLU A 262 -8.95 -65.85 64.62
C GLU A 262 -9.54 -65.78 63.20
N LEU A 263 -10.60 -66.55 62.92
CA LEU A 263 -11.34 -66.49 61.66
C LEU A 263 -11.95 -65.10 61.42
N ALA A 264 -12.57 -64.50 62.44
CA ALA A 264 -13.15 -63.17 62.34
C ALA A 264 -12.07 -62.10 62.10
N ALA A 265 -10.96 -62.15 62.85
CA ALA A 265 -9.81 -61.25 62.69
C ALA A 265 -9.21 -61.38 61.28
N GLN A 266 -9.01 -62.60 60.80
CA GLN A 266 -8.47 -62.85 59.46
C GLN A 266 -9.41 -62.37 58.34
N ARG A 267 -10.73 -62.49 58.53
CA ARG A 267 -11.72 -61.92 57.59
C ARG A 267 -11.59 -60.39 57.51
N SER A 268 -11.42 -59.72 58.64
CA SER A 268 -11.22 -58.26 58.68
C SER A 268 -9.91 -57.87 58.00
N HIS A 269 -8.82 -58.60 58.25
CA HIS A 269 -7.52 -58.34 57.62
C HIS A 269 -7.56 -58.49 56.09
N VAL A 270 -8.26 -59.51 55.57
CA VAL A 270 -8.48 -59.65 54.12
C VAL A 270 -9.23 -58.46 53.53
N ARG A 271 -10.26 -57.93 54.21
CA ARG A 271 -10.99 -56.74 53.76
C ARG A 271 -10.10 -55.49 53.77
N GLU A 272 -9.26 -55.33 54.78
CA GLU A 272 -8.27 -54.25 54.88
C GLU A 272 -7.28 -54.29 53.71
N LEU A 273 -6.70 -55.47 53.41
CA LEU A 273 -5.80 -55.64 52.27
C LEU A 273 -6.48 -55.35 50.93
N GLN A 274 -7.74 -55.76 50.76
CA GLN A 274 -8.52 -55.43 49.56
C GLN A 274 -8.71 -53.91 49.40
N ALA A 275 -9.02 -53.20 50.48
CA ALA A 275 -9.13 -51.74 50.47
C ALA A 275 -7.78 -51.07 50.15
N SER A 276 -6.69 -51.58 50.72
CA SER A 276 -5.32 -51.10 50.46
C SER A 276 -4.88 -51.32 49.01
N ILE A 277 -5.28 -52.42 48.38
CA ILE A 277 -5.07 -52.66 46.94
C ILE A 277 -5.90 -51.69 46.09
N ALA A 278 -7.17 -51.47 46.44
CA ALA A 278 -8.01 -50.50 45.73
C ALA A 278 -7.42 -49.09 45.81
N GLN A 279 -6.93 -48.68 46.98
CA GLN A 279 -6.21 -47.42 47.16
C GLN A 279 -4.94 -47.36 46.30
N GLN A 280 -4.11 -48.42 46.28
CA GLN A 280 -2.90 -48.44 45.45
C GLN A 280 -3.20 -48.32 43.95
N ARG A 281 -4.31 -48.91 43.49
CA ARG A 281 -4.75 -48.79 42.09
C ARG A 281 -5.21 -47.37 41.77
N ALA A 282 -5.92 -46.72 42.69
CA ALA A 282 -6.29 -45.31 42.56
C ALA A 282 -5.05 -44.40 42.53
N GLU A 283 -4.02 -44.69 43.34
CA GLU A 283 -2.74 -43.97 43.33
C GLU A 283 -2.04 -44.07 41.96
N LEU A 284 -1.98 -45.28 41.37
CA LEU A 284 -1.41 -45.48 40.02
C LEU A 284 -2.14 -44.68 38.94
N GLN A 285 -3.47 -44.62 39.01
CA GLN A 285 -4.28 -43.83 38.09
C GLN A 285 -4.06 -42.33 38.31
N SER A 286 -3.94 -41.90 39.55
CA SER A 286 -3.62 -40.53 39.94
C SER A 286 -2.27 -40.10 39.37
N GLU A 287 -1.20 -40.88 39.59
CA GLU A 287 0.14 -40.61 39.04
C GLU A 287 0.15 -40.47 37.51
N THR A 288 -0.59 -41.34 36.81
CA THR A 288 -0.75 -41.25 35.35
C THR A 288 -1.49 -39.97 34.94
N SER A 289 -2.52 -39.59 35.69
CA SER A 289 -3.35 -38.42 35.40
C SER A 289 -2.62 -37.12 35.71
N THR A 290 -1.90 -37.05 36.82
CA THR A 290 -1.05 -35.92 37.22
C THR A 290 0.04 -35.68 36.19
N PHE A 291 0.77 -36.71 35.77
CA PHE A 291 1.78 -36.55 34.71
C PHE A 291 1.17 -35.98 33.42
N ARG A 292 -0.01 -36.48 33.01
CA ARG A 292 -0.71 -35.98 31.83
C ARG A 292 -1.14 -34.52 32.01
N HIS A 293 -1.69 -34.17 33.16
CA HIS A 293 -2.09 -32.81 33.51
C HIS A 293 -0.90 -31.85 33.47
N ASP A 294 0.22 -32.21 34.10
CA ASP A 294 1.45 -31.42 34.11
C ASP A 294 1.95 -31.17 32.69
N GLN A 295 1.98 -32.21 31.84
CA GLN A 295 2.36 -32.05 30.44
C GLN A 295 1.38 -31.14 29.67
N HIS A 296 0.06 -31.24 29.86
CA HIS A 296 -0.87 -30.32 29.21
C HIS A 296 -0.72 -28.88 29.70
N SER A 297 -0.50 -28.66 31.00
CA SER A 297 -0.23 -27.33 31.56
C SER A 297 1.06 -26.72 30.98
N GLU A 298 2.13 -27.51 30.88
CA GLU A 298 3.37 -27.09 30.23
C GLU A 298 3.17 -26.77 28.74
N LEU A 299 2.36 -27.57 28.03
CA LEU A 299 2.06 -27.34 26.62
C LEU A 299 1.28 -26.04 26.42
N GLU A 300 0.28 -25.77 27.26
CA GLU A 300 -0.51 -24.55 27.22
C GLU A 300 0.37 -23.32 27.47
N ARG A 301 1.18 -23.34 28.55
CA ARG A 301 2.13 -22.26 28.87
C ARG A 301 3.14 -22.03 27.75
N ALA A 302 3.70 -23.09 27.19
CA ALA A 302 4.65 -22.99 26.08
C ALA A 302 3.99 -22.47 24.80
N THR A 303 2.73 -22.83 24.52
CA THR A 303 1.96 -22.33 23.36
C THR A 303 1.62 -20.85 23.52
N GLN A 304 1.22 -20.42 24.72
CA GLN A 304 1.00 -19.01 25.02
C GLN A 304 2.30 -18.21 24.87
N MET A 305 3.41 -18.70 25.41
CA MET A 305 4.73 -18.06 25.27
C MET A 305 5.17 -18.00 23.81
N LEU A 306 4.92 -19.05 23.01
CA LEU A 306 5.22 -19.05 21.58
C LEU A 306 4.45 -17.94 20.86
N THR A 307 3.15 -17.82 21.14
CA THR A 307 2.30 -16.79 20.52
C THR A 307 2.78 -15.40 20.90
N GLN A 308 2.99 -15.15 22.19
CA GLN A 308 3.48 -13.86 22.69
C GLN A 308 4.86 -13.50 22.09
N SER A 309 5.82 -14.42 22.11
CA SER A 309 7.15 -14.17 21.57
C SER A 309 7.16 -13.98 20.06
N SER A 310 6.27 -14.63 19.31
CA SER A 310 6.07 -14.37 17.87
C SER A 310 5.52 -12.96 17.60
N GLU A 311 4.57 -12.49 18.41
CA GLU A 311 4.05 -11.12 18.32
C GLU A 311 5.14 -10.09 18.69
N ASP A 312 5.89 -10.34 19.76
CA ASP A 312 6.99 -9.50 20.20
C ASP A 312 8.11 -9.44 19.14
N GLU A 313 8.44 -10.56 18.50
CA GLU A 313 9.41 -10.61 17.40
C GLU A 313 8.92 -9.78 16.20
N THR A 314 7.65 -9.93 15.81
CA THR A 314 7.06 -9.15 14.71
C THR A 314 7.08 -7.65 15.02
N LYS A 315 6.78 -7.28 16.26
CA LYS A 315 6.82 -5.90 16.75
C LYS A 315 8.23 -5.34 16.75
N ALA A 316 9.21 -6.11 17.25
CA ALA A 316 10.61 -5.71 17.28
C ALA A 316 11.19 -5.57 15.86
N HIS A 317 10.89 -6.51 14.97
CA HIS A 317 11.27 -6.45 13.55
C HIS A 317 10.68 -5.21 12.86
N THR A 318 9.39 -4.94 13.06
CA THR A 318 8.72 -3.74 12.51
C THR A 318 9.37 -2.46 13.04
N ARG A 319 9.63 -2.40 14.35
CA ARG A 319 10.31 -1.26 14.97
C ARG A 319 11.71 -1.06 14.40
N ARG A 320 12.47 -2.14 14.19
CA ARG A 320 13.80 -2.08 13.56
C ARG A 320 13.72 -1.56 12.12
N ALA A 321 12.75 -2.02 11.34
CA ALA A 321 12.54 -1.54 9.98
C ALA A 321 12.20 -0.04 9.93
N LEU A 322 11.42 0.46 10.89
CA LEU A 322 11.09 1.89 11.00
C LEU A 322 12.27 2.79 11.40
N LEU A 323 13.37 2.21 11.90
CA LEU A 323 14.61 2.95 12.17
C LEU A 323 15.44 3.16 10.90
N GLN A 324 15.06 2.55 9.78
CA GLN A 324 15.65 2.79 8.47
C GLN A 324 14.68 3.62 7.63
N LEU A 325 15.07 4.84 7.29
CA LEU A 325 14.28 5.70 6.42
C LEU A 325 14.70 5.45 4.98
N THR A 326 13.77 5.00 4.15
CA THR A 326 13.99 4.69 2.74
C THR A 326 13.23 5.66 1.83
N SER A 327 13.66 5.78 0.58
CA SER A 327 12.92 6.55 -0.41
C SER A 327 11.70 5.79 -0.93
N PRO A 328 10.48 6.35 -0.94
CA PRO A 328 9.32 5.70 -1.53
C PRO A 328 9.30 5.77 -3.07
N VAL A 329 10.05 6.68 -3.69
CA VAL A 329 10.05 6.93 -5.15
C VAL A 329 11.45 7.32 -5.64
N PRO A 330 11.84 7.01 -6.89
CA PRO A 330 13.11 7.52 -7.42
C PRO A 330 13.04 9.05 -7.59
N GLY A 331 14.14 9.75 -7.30
CA GLY A 331 14.13 11.21 -7.35
C GLY A 331 15.41 11.87 -6.82
N THR A 332 15.40 13.18 -6.71
CA THR A 332 16.51 13.96 -6.14
C THR A 332 16.19 14.41 -4.72
N VAL A 333 17.14 14.21 -3.80
CA VAL A 333 17.06 14.68 -2.42
C VAL A 333 17.25 16.20 -2.36
N GLN A 334 16.37 16.88 -1.64
CA GLN A 334 16.43 18.31 -1.37
C GLN A 334 16.18 18.63 0.10
N SER A 335 16.72 19.76 0.56
CA SER A 335 16.47 20.31 1.89
C SER A 335 16.84 19.33 3.01
N LEU A 336 18.00 18.67 2.91
CA LEU A 336 18.53 17.84 4.00
C LEU A 336 18.74 18.71 5.26
N ALA A 337 17.88 18.52 6.26
CA ALA A 337 17.84 19.34 7.47
C ALA A 337 18.89 18.91 8.51
N THR A 338 19.30 17.64 8.49
CA THR A 338 20.21 17.07 9.49
C THR A 338 21.53 16.68 8.86
N HIS A 339 22.62 17.26 9.37
CA HIS A 339 24.00 16.97 8.94
C HIS A 339 24.84 16.41 10.10
N THR A 340 24.25 16.35 11.30
CA THR A 340 24.92 15.93 12.53
C THR A 340 24.67 14.47 12.83
N LEU A 341 25.69 13.64 12.65
CA LEU A 341 25.71 12.28 13.19
C LEU A 341 25.60 12.34 14.72
N GLY A 342 24.80 11.46 15.32
CA GLY A 342 24.51 11.48 16.75
C GLY A 342 23.41 12.47 17.17
N GLY A 343 22.84 13.25 16.25
CA GLY A 343 21.67 14.09 16.51
C GLY A 343 20.41 13.26 16.76
N VAL A 344 19.47 13.79 17.55
CA VAL A 344 18.17 13.15 17.79
C VAL A 344 17.18 13.61 16.73
N ALA A 345 16.57 12.66 16.02
CA ALA A 345 15.46 12.90 15.12
C ALA A 345 14.15 12.54 15.83
N THR A 346 13.20 13.47 15.90
CA THR A 346 11.89 13.25 16.53
C THR A 346 10.86 12.77 15.51
N ALA A 347 9.86 12.01 15.98
CA ALA A 347 8.77 11.56 15.11
C ALA A 347 8.09 12.73 14.37
N ALA A 348 7.78 12.53 13.09
CA ALA A 348 7.22 13.54 12.18
C ALA A 348 8.10 14.79 11.91
N GLN A 349 9.34 14.81 12.37
CA GLN A 349 10.30 15.84 11.96
C GLN A 349 10.67 15.65 10.48
N ALA A 350 10.46 16.69 9.66
CA ALA A 350 10.88 16.67 8.27
C ALA A 350 12.41 16.68 8.17
N LEU A 351 13.01 15.56 7.72
CA LEU A 351 14.46 15.43 7.57
C LEU A 351 14.94 15.82 6.18
N MET A 352 14.17 15.47 5.15
CA MET A 352 14.47 15.80 3.76
C MET A 352 13.23 15.71 2.89
N LYS A 353 13.34 16.23 1.66
CA LYS A 353 12.32 16.15 0.62
C LYS A 353 12.88 15.36 -0.56
N ILE A 354 12.06 14.50 -1.14
CA ILE A 354 12.39 13.78 -2.37
C ILE A 354 11.52 14.33 -3.48
N VAL A 355 12.20 14.86 -4.49
CA VAL A 355 11.59 15.40 -5.69
C VAL A 355 11.61 14.30 -6.74
N PRO A 356 10.45 13.73 -7.11
CA PRO A 356 10.40 12.59 -8.02
C PRO A 356 10.95 12.93 -9.40
N ASP A 357 11.53 11.93 -10.07
CA ASP A 357 12.05 12.03 -11.44
C ASP A 357 10.95 12.07 -12.54
N ASP A 358 9.68 12.00 -12.14
CA ASP A 358 8.49 11.93 -13.01
C ASP A 358 8.30 13.18 -13.88
N SER A 359 7.22 13.18 -14.69
CA SER A 359 6.86 14.29 -15.56
C SER A 359 6.92 15.64 -14.82
N LEU A 360 7.50 16.64 -15.49
CA LEU A 360 7.41 18.01 -15.01
C LEU A 360 6.12 18.62 -15.55
N GLU A 361 5.36 19.26 -14.68
CA GLU A 361 4.24 20.11 -15.05
C GLU A 361 4.66 21.57 -14.90
N VAL A 362 4.07 22.43 -15.71
CA VAL A 362 4.24 23.87 -15.58
C VAL A 362 3.08 24.40 -14.77
N GLU A 363 3.41 25.07 -13.68
CA GLU A 363 2.47 25.88 -12.91
C GLU A 363 2.66 27.32 -13.36
N ALA A 364 1.69 27.83 -14.13
CA ALA A 364 1.72 29.17 -14.70
C ALA A 364 0.52 29.99 -14.25
N THR A 365 0.72 31.30 -14.11
CA THR A 365 -0.33 32.27 -13.81
C THR A 365 -0.81 32.94 -15.10
N VAL A 366 -2.13 33.04 -15.22
CA VAL A 366 -2.85 33.72 -16.29
C VAL A 366 -3.57 34.93 -15.71
N GLU A 367 -3.51 36.06 -16.41
CA GLU A 367 -4.22 37.27 -16.01
C GLU A 367 -5.74 37.08 -16.08
N ASN A 368 -6.49 37.71 -15.16
CA ASN A 368 -7.96 37.64 -15.12
C ASN A 368 -8.65 38.00 -16.45
N LYS A 369 -8.07 38.89 -17.27
CA LYS A 369 -8.65 39.26 -18.57
C LYS A 369 -8.65 38.11 -19.60
N ASP A 370 -7.75 37.16 -19.44
CA ASP A 370 -7.49 36.09 -20.42
C ASP A 370 -8.01 34.71 -19.97
N ILE A 371 -8.35 34.55 -18.69
CA ILE A 371 -8.78 33.25 -18.11
C ILE A 371 -10.03 32.67 -18.80
N GLY A 372 -10.97 33.53 -19.23
CA GLY A 372 -12.21 33.11 -19.89
C GLY A 372 -11.99 32.36 -21.21
N PHE A 373 -10.79 32.44 -21.79
CA PHE A 373 -10.44 31.79 -23.05
C PHE A 373 -9.59 30.52 -22.87
N VAL A 374 -9.10 30.27 -21.65
CA VAL A 374 -8.25 29.11 -21.33
C VAL A 374 -9.13 27.92 -20.93
N LYS A 375 -8.90 26.76 -21.55
CA LYS A 375 -9.65 25.52 -21.29
C LYS A 375 -8.72 24.32 -21.22
N VAL A 376 -9.13 23.34 -20.42
CA VAL A 376 -8.46 22.03 -20.34
C VAL A 376 -8.41 21.38 -21.73
N GLY A 377 -7.25 20.80 -22.08
CA GLY A 377 -6.98 20.15 -23.36
C GLY A 377 -6.37 21.06 -24.44
N GLN A 378 -6.25 22.37 -24.22
CA GLN A 378 -5.62 23.27 -25.18
C GLN A 378 -4.11 22.99 -25.31
N VAL A 379 -3.61 23.08 -26.55
CA VAL A 379 -2.18 22.92 -26.84
C VAL A 379 -1.43 24.17 -26.39
N VAL A 380 -0.32 23.95 -25.71
CA VAL A 380 0.53 25.00 -25.14
C VAL A 380 1.94 24.87 -25.70
N ALA A 381 2.51 26.00 -26.09
CA ALA A 381 3.94 26.12 -26.41
C ALA A 381 4.67 26.69 -25.19
N VAL A 382 5.44 25.85 -24.50
CA VAL A 382 6.20 26.23 -23.30
C VAL A 382 7.62 26.61 -23.69
N LYS A 383 7.99 27.86 -23.42
CA LYS A 383 9.31 28.43 -23.65
C LYS A 383 10.06 28.49 -22.32
N VAL A 384 11.19 27.79 -22.22
CA VAL A 384 12.01 27.79 -21.01
C VAL A 384 12.97 28.99 -21.06
N GLU A 385 12.95 29.84 -20.04
CA GLU A 385 13.72 31.08 -20.07
C GLU A 385 15.23 30.85 -20.09
N ALA A 386 15.70 29.81 -19.38
CA ALA A 386 17.10 29.39 -19.39
C ALA A 386 17.62 28.93 -20.77
N PHE A 387 16.73 28.63 -21.72
CA PHE A 387 17.07 28.17 -23.07
C PHE A 387 16.33 29.00 -24.14
N PRO A 388 16.99 29.98 -24.78
CA PRO A 388 16.36 30.84 -25.79
C PRO A 388 15.61 30.04 -26.87
N TYR A 389 14.29 30.22 -26.93
CA TYR A 389 13.41 29.44 -27.81
C TYR A 389 13.68 29.63 -29.31
N THR A 390 14.28 30.77 -29.69
CA THR A 390 14.67 31.06 -31.07
C THR A 390 15.75 30.11 -31.57
N ARG A 391 16.59 29.57 -30.66
CA ARG A 391 17.69 28.66 -30.97
C ARG A 391 17.36 27.20 -30.67
N TYR A 392 16.65 26.95 -29.57
CA TYR A 392 16.43 25.59 -29.06
C TYR A 392 14.98 25.10 -29.20
N GLY A 393 14.09 25.96 -29.73
CA GLY A 393 12.68 25.65 -29.88
C GLY A 393 11.88 25.79 -28.58
N TYR A 394 10.66 25.29 -28.59
CA TYR A 394 9.75 25.28 -27.46
C TYR A 394 9.28 23.85 -27.19
N LEU A 395 8.85 23.60 -25.96
CA LEU A 395 8.25 22.33 -25.56
C LEU A 395 6.76 22.39 -25.85
N LYS A 396 6.21 21.27 -26.31
CA LYS A 396 4.76 21.12 -26.47
C LYS A 396 4.19 20.55 -25.17
N GLY A 397 3.00 21.02 -24.84
CA GLY A 397 2.24 20.51 -23.70
C GLY A 397 0.76 20.77 -23.88
N SER A 398 -0.03 20.33 -22.90
CA SER A 398 -1.48 20.51 -22.87
C SER A 398 -1.94 21.02 -21.51
N VAL A 399 -2.91 21.92 -21.50
CA VAL A 399 -3.58 22.36 -20.25
C VAL A 399 -4.29 21.17 -19.62
N VAL A 400 -3.95 20.84 -18.38
CA VAL A 400 -4.58 19.74 -17.62
C VAL A 400 -5.62 20.27 -16.66
N ASP A 401 -5.32 21.41 -16.02
CA ASP A 401 -6.14 21.95 -14.95
C ASP A 401 -6.11 23.49 -14.99
N VAL A 402 -7.24 24.10 -14.64
CA VAL A 402 -7.42 25.55 -14.57
C VAL A 402 -8.10 25.84 -13.26
N SER A 403 -7.41 26.54 -12.35
CA SER A 403 -7.97 26.90 -11.06
C SER A 403 -9.16 27.85 -11.24
N ASN A 404 -10.23 27.60 -10.49
CA ASN A 404 -11.37 28.51 -10.39
C ASN A 404 -11.17 29.59 -9.31
N LEU A 405 -10.09 29.49 -8.54
CA LEU A 405 -9.74 30.42 -7.46
C LEU A 405 -8.70 31.41 -7.97
N ALA A 406 -9.06 32.69 -7.88
CA ALA A 406 -8.13 33.78 -8.15
C ALA A 406 -7.23 34.01 -6.93
N GLU A 407 -5.91 34.05 -7.15
CA GLU A 407 -4.94 34.39 -6.14
C GLU A 407 -4.45 35.83 -6.34
N PRO A 408 -4.28 36.61 -5.26
CA PRO A 408 -3.71 37.95 -5.38
C PRO A 408 -2.24 37.84 -5.82
N THR A 409 -1.87 38.60 -6.86
CA THR A 409 -0.50 38.66 -7.38
C THR A 409 0.49 39.01 -6.26
N ARG A 410 1.63 38.32 -6.21
CA ARG A 410 2.76 38.66 -5.32
C ARG A 410 3.48 39.91 -5.85
N GLY A 411 2.94 41.12 -5.59
CA GLY A 411 3.52 42.38 -6.06
C GLY A 411 2.89 43.66 -5.47
N ARG A 412 3.44 44.83 -5.81
CA ARG A 412 2.96 46.16 -5.34
C ARG A 412 1.57 46.55 -5.86
N HIS A 413 1.12 45.94 -6.96
CA HIS A 413 -0.23 46.10 -7.50
C HIS A 413 -0.99 44.78 -7.33
N LYS A 414 -2.13 44.82 -6.63
CA LYS A 414 -2.99 43.65 -6.39
C LYS A 414 -3.87 43.38 -7.62
N THR A 415 -3.33 42.68 -8.61
CA THR A 415 -4.12 42.02 -9.65
C THR A 415 -4.52 40.62 -9.20
N LEU A 416 -5.57 40.07 -9.81
CA LEU A 416 -6.04 38.71 -9.58
C LEU A 416 -5.51 37.83 -10.71
N ASP A 417 -4.72 36.83 -10.34
CA ASP A 417 -4.16 35.86 -11.28
C ASP A 417 -4.78 34.47 -11.04
N TYR A 418 -4.93 33.70 -12.10
CA TYR A 418 -5.44 32.34 -12.06
C TYR A 418 -4.31 31.36 -12.36
N SER A 419 -4.18 30.32 -11.54
CA SER A 419 -3.20 29.27 -11.78
C SER A 419 -3.71 28.26 -12.81
N VAL A 420 -2.85 27.90 -13.74
CA VAL A 420 -3.09 26.93 -14.80
C VAL A 420 -1.97 25.90 -14.78
N ARG A 421 -2.34 24.63 -14.85
CA ARG A 421 -1.41 23.51 -14.85
C ARG A 421 -1.28 22.92 -16.25
N ILE A 422 -0.06 22.81 -16.73
CA ILE A 422 0.24 22.37 -18.10
C ILE A 422 1.17 21.17 -18.04
N ARG A 423 0.74 20.05 -18.61
CA ARG A 423 1.59 18.85 -18.73
C ARG A 423 2.45 18.95 -19.97
N LEU A 424 3.74 18.68 -19.81
CA LEU A 424 4.70 18.67 -20.90
C LEU A 424 4.76 17.29 -21.56
N ASP A 425 4.90 17.25 -22.88
CA ASP A 425 5.08 16.00 -23.62
C ASP A 425 6.48 15.38 -23.40
N THR A 426 7.45 16.20 -22.98
CA THR A 426 8.84 15.77 -22.77
C THR A 426 9.52 16.67 -21.73
N ASN A 427 10.31 16.08 -20.83
CA ASN A 427 11.05 16.75 -19.75
C ASN A 427 12.52 17.04 -20.12
N ARG A 428 12.84 17.04 -21.43
CA ARG A 428 14.19 17.24 -21.97
C ARG A 428 14.17 18.22 -23.13
N ILE A 429 15.22 19.02 -23.24
CA ILE A 429 15.45 19.91 -24.37
C ILE A 429 16.78 19.55 -25.06
N ARG A 430 16.81 19.66 -26.39
CA ARG A 430 18.00 19.36 -27.19
C ARG A 430 18.85 20.62 -27.32
N VAL A 431 20.04 20.60 -26.72
CA VAL A 431 21.04 21.68 -26.84
C VAL A 431 22.24 21.13 -27.60
N GLY A 432 22.34 21.47 -28.89
CA GLY A 432 23.33 20.89 -29.80
C GLY A 432 23.12 19.38 -30.02
N GLN A 433 24.12 18.58 -29.62
CA GLN A 433 24.07 17.10 -29.72
C GLN A 433 23.73 16.40 -28.39
N ARG A 434 23.41 17.14 -27.32
CA ARG A 434 23.10 16.57 -26.00
C ARG A 434 21.66 16.86 -25.59
N TRP A 435 21.02 15.86 -25.00
CA TRP A 435 19.73 16.01 -24.34
C TRP A 435 19.94 16.44 -22.89
N ILE A 436 19.39 17.59 -22.53
CA ILE A 436 19.47 18.13 -21.16
C ILE A 436 18.12 17.91 -20.51
N ARG A 437 18.11 17.28 -19.32
CA ARG A 437 16.91 17.16 -18.48
C ARG A 437 16.62 18.51 -17.83
N LEU A 438 15.36 18.94 -17.88
CA LEU A 438 14.91 20.14 -17.20
C LEU A 438 14.81 19.86 -15.70
N THR A 439 15.08 20.86 -14.88
CA THR A 439 14.96 20.76 -13.42
C THR A 439 13.76 21.57 -12.92
N PRO A 440 13.09 21.10 -11.85
CA PRO A 440 12.08 21.89 -11.15
C PRO A 440 12.63 23.26 -10.73
N GLY A 441 11.79 24.29 -10.81
CA GLY A 441 12.12 25.67 -10.45
C GLY A 441 12.59 26.56 -11.60
N MET A 442 12.85 26.03 -12.81
CA MET A 442 13.14 26.90 -13.97
C MET A 442 11.91 27.72 -14.36
N GLN A 443 12.12 29.00 -14.67
CA GLN A 443 11.08 29.91 -15.17
C GLN A 443 10.71 29.59 -16.62
N VAL A 444 9.42 29.66 -16.91
CA VAL A 444 8.85 29.36 -18.22
C VAL A 444 7.77 30.36 -18.60
N SER A 445 7.65 30.62 -19.90
CA SER A 445 6.52 31.33 -20.50
C SER A 445 5.73 30.35 -21.36
N ALA A 446 4.47 30.14 -21.02
CA ALA A 446 3.56 29.19 -21.65
C ALA A 446 2.55 29.93 -22.55
N ASP A 447 2.67 29.76 -23.86
CA ASP A 447 1.73 30.32 -24.82
C ASP A 447 0.60 29.32 -25.10
N ILE A 448 -0.56 29.55 -24.50
CA ILE A 448 -1.75 28.71 -24.61
C ILE A 448 -2.53 29.09 -25.87
N LYS A 449 -2.77 28.14 -26.78
CA LYS A 449 -3.54 28.39 -28.01
C LYS A 449 -5.04 28.39 -27.73
N THR A 450 -5.65 29.57 -27.69
CA THR A 450 -7.06 29.74 -27.32
C THR A 450 -8.01 29.80 -28.52
N GLY A 451 -7.50 30.07 -29.72
CA GLY A 451 -8.31 30.09 -30.94
C GLY A 451 -7.52 30.34 -32.21
N ARG A 452 -8.23 30.47 -33.33
CA ARG A 452 -7.66 30.86 -34.64
C ARG A 452 -8.50 31.99 -35.22
N ARG A 453 -7.86 33.04 -35.70
CA ARG A 453 -8.50 34.15 -36.42
C ARG A 453 -7.97 34.22 -37.85
N SER A 454 -8.79 34.70 -38.78
CA SER A 454 -8.28 34.97 -40.14
C SER A 454 -7.34 36.18 -40.13
N VAL A 455 -6.42 36.24 -41.10
CA VAL A 455 -5.56 37.42 -41.29
C VAL A 455 -6.41 38.65 -41.58
N ALA A 456 -7.49 38.51 -42.37
CA ALA A 456 -8.46 39.57 -42.62
C ALA A 456 -9.05 40.13 -41.31
N GLU A 457 -9.50 39.26 -40.39
CA GLU A 457 -10.07 39.67 -39.11
C GLU A 457 -9.07 40.34 -38.18
N TYR A 458 -7.78 39.94 -38.21
CA TYR A 458 -6.75 40.61 -37.41
C TYR A 458 -6.49 42.05 -37.84
N PHE A 459 -6.44 42.31 -39.15
CA PHE A 459 -6.17 43.65 -39.70
C PHE A 459 -7.41 44.56 -39.71
N LEU A 460 -8.60 44.01 -40.05
CA LEU A 460 -9.85 44.78 -40.09
C LEU A 460 -10.57 44.86 -38.74
N GLY A 461 -10.22 44.01 -37.77
CA GLY A 461 -10.84 43.95 -36.45
C GLY A 461 -10.87 45.28 -35.68
N PRO A 462 -9.77 46.06 -35.62
CA PRO A 462 -9.76 47.36 -34.96
C PRO A 462 -10.74 48.36 -35.59
N LEU A 463 -10.81 48.40 -36.93
CA LEU A 463 -11.73 49.27 -37.67
C LEU A 463 -13.21 48.91 -37.42
N VAL A 464 -13.52 47.61 -37.37
CA VAL A 464 -14.89 47.14 -37.11
C VAL A 464 -15.31 47.41 -35.66
N ARG A 465 -14.40 47.24 -34.68
CA ARG A 465 -14.69 47.55 -33.26
C ARG A 465 -14.96 49.04 -33.04
N GLN A 466 -14.18 49.90 -33.69
CA GLN A 466 -14.31 51.35 -33.53
C GLN A 466 -15.63 51.89 -34.10
N VAL A 467 -16.16 51.28 -35.17
CA VAL A 467 -17.49 51.59 -35.73
C VAL A 467 -18.62 51.03 -34.85
N GLY A 468 -18.43 49.87 -34.22
CA GLY A 468 -19.40 49.25 -33.32
C GLY A 468 -19.54 49.98 -31.98
N GLU A 469 -18.43 50.44 -31.39
CA GLU A 469 -18.41 51.24 -30.15
C GLU A 469 -18.93 52.67 -30.38
N SER A 470 -18.69 53.27 -31.56
CA SER A 470 -19.25 54.59 -31.89
C SER A 470 -20.77 54.61 -32.10
N LEU A 471 -21.41 53.44 -32.20
CA LEU A 471 -22.87 53.28 -32.36
C LEU A 471 -23.58 52.88 -31.06
N HIS A 472 -22.85 52.72 -29.95
CA HIS A 472 -23.42 52.52 -28.62
C HIS A 472 -22.92 53.60 -27.68
N GLU A 473 -23.66 54.70 -27.64
CA GLU A 473 -23.60 55.68 -26.56
C GLU A 473 -24.32 55.11 -25.32
N ARG A 474 -23.86 55.46 -24.13
CA ARG A 474 -24.41 55.02 -22.84
C ARG A 474 -25.78 55.64 -22.55
#